data_AF-A0A953WVY2-F1
#
_entry.id   AF-A0A953WVY2-F1
#
_cell.length_a   1.000
_cell.length_b   1.000
_cell.length_c   1.000
_cell.angle_alpha   90.00
_cell.angle_beta   90.00
_cell.angle_gamma   90.00
#
_symmetry.space_group_name_H-M   'P 1'
#
loop_
_entity.id
_entity.type
_entity.pdbx_description
1 polymer ?
#
loop_
_entity_poly.entity_id
_entity_poly.type
_entity_poly.pdbx_seq_one_letter_code
_entity_poly.pdbx_strand_id
1 'polypeptide(L)'
;MNNQGRPTAPESVSMSAIETISGSRGLLQAEGLLFEIGTPETTGVDLPAPKGTKNRLGGAVRKVPTGLPGLSEPQAVRHYMRLSQKNYAIDLGLFPLGSCTM
;
A
#
# COMPACT_ATOMS: atom_id res chain seq x y z
N MET A 1 22.88 -43.48 9.48
CA MET A 1 22.46 -42.61 10.61
C MET A 1 23.25 -41.31 10.49
N ASN A 2 22.58 -40.17 10.36
CA ASN A 2 23.24 -38.87 10.37
C ASN A 2 23.65 -38.55 11.81
N ASN A 3 24.96 -38.48 12.06
CA ASN A 3 25.55 -38.23 13.38
C ASN A 3 25.69 -36.73 13.72
N GLN A 4 25.08 -35.84 12.92
CA GLN A 4 25.16 -34.39 13.13
C GLN A 4 23.89 -33.94 13.84
N GLY A 5 24.00 -33.67 15.14
CA GLY A 5 22.93 -33.09 15.94
C GLY A 5 22.65 -31.65 15.51
N ARG A 6 21.39 -31.22 15.60
CA ARG A 6 21.00 -29.82 15.40
C ARG A 6 21.75 -28.95 16.42
N PRO A 7 22.44 -27.87 16.01
CA PRO A 7 23.12 -26.97 16.93
C PRO A 7 22.17 -26.47 18.02
N THR A 8 22.53 -26.66 19.28
CA THR A 8 21.75 -26.25 20.47
C THR A 8 22.21 -24.92 21.07
N ALA A 9 23.28 -24.34 20.54
CA ALA A 9 23.81 -23.03 20.93
C ALA A 9 23.47 -21.97 19.85
N PRO A 10 23.25 -20.70 20.23
CA PRO A 10 23.09 -19.63 19.26
C PRO A 10 24.42 -19.41 18.52
N GLU A 11 24.50 -19.86 17.27
CA GLU A 11 25.58 -19.47 16.37
C GLU A 11 25.32 -18.07 15.82
N SER A 12 26.36 -17.24 15.81
CA SER A 12 26.33 -15.93 15.16
C SER A 12 26.17 -16.12 13.65
N VAL A 13 24.96 -15.93 13.15
CA VAL A 13 24.71 -15.88 11.71
C VAL A 13 25.21 -14.53 11.21
N SER A 14 26.30 -14.55 10.44
CA SER A 14 26.69 -13.40 9.63
C SER A 14 25.62 -13.21 8.56
N MET A 15 24.68 -12.27 8.79
CA MET A 15 23.80 -11.81 7.72
C MET A 15 24.64 -10.96 6.77
N SER A 16 25.15 -11.56 5.70
CA SER A 16 25.67 -10.78 4.59
C SER A 16 24.55 -9.85 4.10
N ALA A 17 24.83 -8.55 3.97
CA ALA A 17 23.86 -7.62 3.41
C ALA A 17 23.49 -8.09 2.00
N ILE A 18 22.22 -8.47 1.80
CA ILE A 18 21.71 -8.76 0.46
C ILE A 18 21.54 -7.40 -0.22
N GLU A 19 22.42 -7.11 -1.18
CA GLU A 19 22.30 -5.94 -2.04
C GLU A 19 21.38 -6.28 -3.21
N THR A 20 20.28 -5.53 -3.33
CA THR A 20 19.39 -5.63 -4.49
C THR A 20 19.82 -4.62 -5.53
N ILE A 21 19.58 -4.93 -6.81
CA ILE A 21 19.96 -4.06 -7.95
C ILE A 21 19.35 -2.66 -7.83
N SER A 22 18.13 -2.58 -7.29
CA SER A 22 17.40 -1.33 -7.06
C SER A 22 17.65 -0.71 -5.67
N GLY A 23 18.41 -1.37 -4.79
CA GLY A 23 18.54 -1.01 -3.37
C GLY A 23 17.28 -1.22 -2.52
N SER A 24 16.14 -1.61 -3.13
CA SER A 24 14.89 -1.84 -2.43
C SER A 24 14.91 -3.11 -1.57
N ARG A 25 14.31 -3.06 -0.38
CA ARG A 25 14.23 -4.19 0.57
C ARG A 25 12.79 -4.49 0.93
N GLY A 26 12.29 -5.66 0.54
CA GLY A 26 10.90 -6.06 0.82
C GLY A 26 9.88 -5.04 0.27
N LEU A 27 9.09 -4.46 1.17
CA LEU A 27 8.08 -3.43 0.84
C LEU A 27 8.67 -2.01 0.71
N LEU A 28 9.96 -1.81 1.02
CA LEU A 28 10.65 -0.52 0.82
C LEU A 28 11.05 -0.37 -0.66
N GLN A 29 10.06 -0.07 -1.48
CA GLN A 29 10.21 0.18 -2.92
C GLN A 29 9.88 1.64 -3.24
N ALA A 30 10.45 2.15 -4.33
CA ALA A 30 9.98 3.40 -4.91
C ALA A 30 8.49 3.23 -5.27
N GLU A 31 7.67 4.20 -4.87
CA GLU A 31 6.23 4.16 -5.08
C GLU A 31 5.86 5.51 -5.68
N GLY A 32 5.33 5.47 -6.91
CA GLY A 32 4.88 6.65 -7.64
C GLY A 32 3.55 7.18 -7.10
N LEU A 33 3.08 8.29 -7.66
CA LEU A 33 1.77 8.80 -7.33
C LEU A 33 0.69 7.85 -7.81
N LEU A 34 -0.44 7.81 -7.10
CA LEU A 34 -1.60 7.00 -7.50
C LEU A 34 -2.04 7.30 -8.94
N PHE A 35 -1.90 8.56 -9.37
CA PHE A 35 -2.23 9.04 -10.72
C PHE A 35 -1.24 8.62 -11.81
N GLU A 36 -0.01 8.23 -11.44
CA GLU A 36 1.00 7.74 -12.39
C GLU A 36 0.87 6.23 -12.62
N ILE A 37 0.25 5.52 -11.67
CA ILE A 37 0.14 4.06 -11.67
C ILE A 37 -1.24 3.60 -12.14
N GLY A 38 -2.30 4.31 -11.75
CA GLY A 38 -3.68 3.93 -12.07
C GLY A 38 -4.18 4.46 -13.40
N THR A 39 -5.24 3.85 -13.91
CA THR A 39 -5.88 4.22 -15.19
C THR A 39 -7.38 4.40 -14.98
N PRO A 40 -8.06 5.29 -15.72
CA PRO A 40 -9.50 5.51 -15.56
C PRO A 40 -10.37 4.30 -15.96
N GLU A 41 -9.77 3.28 -16.58
CA GLU A 41 -10.46 2.12 -17.12
C GLU A 41 -10.53 0.95 -16.12
N THR A 42 -9.70 0.96 -15.08
CA THR A 42 -9.60 -0.15 -14.13
C THR A 42 -10.50 0.09 -12.91
N THR A 43 -11.19 -0.95 -12.43
CA THR A 43 -11.86 -0.92 -11.12
C THR A 43 -11.34 -2.07 -10.27
N GLY A 44 -11.13 -1.79 -8.98
CA GLY A 44 -10.73 -2.80 -7.99
C GLY A 44 -11.89 -3.36 -7.20
N VAL A 45 -13.12 -2.93 -7.51
CA VAL A 45 -14.32 -3.34 -6.81
C VAL A 45 -15.39 -3.77 -7.80
N ASP A 46 -16.08 -4.86 -7.46
CA ASP A 46 -17.21 -5.39 -8.22
C ASP A 46 -18.50 -4.86 -7.62
N LEU A 47 -18.85 -3.62 -7.98
CA LEU A 47 -20.11 -3.01 -7.58
C LEU A 47 -21.22 -3.36 -8.59
N PRO A 48 -22.42 -3.73 -8.13
CA PRO A 48 -23.54 -3.94 -9.03
C PRO A 48 -23.92 -2.64 -9.73
N ALA A 49 -24.40 -2.74 -10.98
CA ALA A 49 -24.88 -1.58 -11.70
C ALA A 49 -25.98 -0.85 -10.89
N PRO A 50 -25.96 0.50 -10.86
CA PRO A 50 -26.93 1.25 -10.10
C PRO A 50 -28.34 0.98 -10.64
N LYS A 51 -29.28 0.68 -9.72
CA LYS A 51 -30.71 0.59 -10.08
C LYS A 51 -31.15 1.97 -10.56
N GLY A 52 -31.60 2.06 -11.82
CA GLY A 52 -31.95 3.32 -12.47
C GLY A 52 -32.92 4.15 -11.64
N THR A 53 -32.39 5.15 -10.95
CA THR A 53 -33.18 6.09 -10.13
C THR A 53 -33.24 7.42 -10.86
N LYS A 54 -34.38 8.12 -10.77
CA LYS A 54 -34.52 9.45 -11.36
C LYS A 54 -33.44 10.37 -10.79
N ASN A 55 -32.78 11.11 -11.67
CA ASN A 55 -31.75 12.08 -11.29
C ASN A 55 -32.36 13.17 -10.39
N ARG A 56 -31.79 13.35 -9.20
CA ARG A 56 -32.25 14.32 -8.18
C ARG A 56 -31.38 15.58 -8.10
N LEU A 57 -30.42 15.73 -9.02
CA LEU A 57 -29.41 16.80 -8.97
C LEU A 57 -29.90 18.13 -9.57
N GLY A 58 -31.12 18.23 -10.08
CA GLY A 58 -31.71 19.49 -10.52
C GLY A 58 -30.90 20.25 -11.60
N GLY A 59 -30.14 19.53 -12.43
CA GLY A 59 -29.27 20.12 -13.44
C GLY A 59 -27.79 20.26 -13.04
N ALA A 60 -27.44 20.00 -11.78
CA ALA A 60 -26.05 19.99 -11.29
C ALA A 60 -25.31 18.66 -11.62
N VAL A 61 -25.52 18.13 -12.83
CA VAL A 61 -24.85 16.90 -13.27
C VAL A 61 -23.43 17.23 -13.69
N ARG A 62 -22.52 16.30 -13.40
CA ARG A 62 -21.11 16.42 -13.77
C ARG A 62 -20.97 16.53 -15.29
N LYS A 63 -20.25 17.55 -15.77
CA LYS A 63 -20.00 17.78 -17.21
C LYS A 63 -18.75 17.08 -17.75
N VAL A 64 -17.83 16.71 -16.86
CA VAL A 64 -16.51 16.14 -17.16
C VAL A 64 -16.30 14.91 -16.27
N PRO A 65 -15.59 13.87 -16.71
CA PRO A 65 -15.28 12.69 -15.88
C PRO A 65 -14.60 13.01 -14.54
N THR A 66 -14.51 12.01 -13.67
CA THR A 66 -13.97 12.21 -12.31
C THR A 66 -12.49 12.52 -12.24
N GLY A 67 -11.73 12.13 -13.26
CA GLY A 67 -10.28 12.23 -13.28
C GLY A 67 -9.61 11.38 -12.20
N LEU A 68 -10.36 10.44 -11.59
CA LEU A 68 -9.82 9.56 -10.56
C LEU A 68 -9.14 8.36 -11.23
N PRO A 69 -7.94 7.97 -10.76
CA PRO A 69 -7.27 6.78 -11.23
C PRO A 69 -7.98 5.55 -10.66
N GLY A 70 -8.19 4.58 -11.54
CA GLY A 70 -8.66 3.26 -11.21
C GLY A 70 -7.51 2.27 -11.05
N LEU A 71 -7.61 1.40 -10.06
CA LEU A 71 -6.63 0.35 -9.78
C LEU A 71 -7.37 -0.93 -9.44
N SER A 72 -6.78 -2.07 -9.78
CA SER A 72 -7.23 -3.37 -9.24
C SER A 72 -7.02 -3.42 -7.72
N GLU A 73 -7.79 -4.24 -7.01
CA GLU A 73 -7.66 -4.44 -5.56
C GLU A 73 -6.20 -4.73 -5.12
N PRO A 74 -5.47 -5.71 -5.70
CA PRO A 74 -4.10 -5.97 -5.28
C PRO A 74 -3.12 -4.84 -5.60
N GLN A 75 -3.41 -3.99 -6.59
CA GLN A 75 -2.60 -2.80 -6.85
C GLN A 75 -2.85 -1.74 -5.78
N ALA A 76 -4.10 -1.48 -5.42
CA ALA A 76 -4.46 -0.54 -4.36
C ALA A 76 -3.85 -0.94 -3.01
N VAL A 77 -3.95 -2.23 -2.64
CA VAL A 77 -3.35 -2.75 -1.41
C VAL A 77 -1.84 -2.56 -1.39
N ARG A 78 -1.14 -2.90 -2.48
CA ARG A 78 0.33 -2.73 -2.59
C ARG A 78 0.74 -1.26 -2.50
N HIS A 79 0.01 -0.37 -3.16
CA HIS A 79 0.29 1.06 -3.14
C HIS A 79 0.26 1.61 -1.71
N TYR A 80 -0.85 1.38 -0.98
CA TYR A 80 -0.99 1.90 0.38
C TYR A 80 -0.11 1.17 1.39
N MET A 81 0.19 -0.11 1.21
CA MET A 81 1.18 -0.82 2.03
C MET A 81 2.58 -0.24 1.88
N ARG A 82 3.02 0.10 0.66
CA ARG A 82 4.33 0.73 0.45
C ARG A 82 4.37 2.17 0.93
N LEU A 83 3.27 2.91 0.77
CA LEU A 83 3.14 4.27 1.27
C LEU A 83 3.20 4.31 2.80
N SER A 84 2.60 3.33 3.49
CA SER A 84 2.65 3.27 4.95
C SER A 84 4.07 3.09 5.51
N GLN A 85 4.95 2.39 4.78
CA GLN A 85 6.37 2.25 5.17
C GLN A 85 7.15 3.58 5.11
N LYS A 86 6.60 4.61 4.45
CA LYS A 86 7.19 5.95 4.38
C LYS A 86 6.65 6.90 5.45
N ASN A 87 5.72 6.44 6.29
CA ASN A 87 5.14 7.21 7.39
C ASN A 87 5.63 6.69 8.74
N TYR A 88 5.70 7.59 9.72
CA TYR A 88 5.81 7.21 11.13
C TYR A 88 4.42 7.14 11.74
N ALA A 89 4.22 6.22 12.69
CA ALA A 89 2.93 5.96 13.33
C ALA A 89 3.10 5.74 14.83
N ILE A 90 2.04 5.97 15.61
CA ILE A 90 2.02 5.78 17.07
C ILE A 90 2.37 4.34 17.46
N ASP A 91 2.01 3.37 16.61
CA ASP A 91 2.29 1.95 16.82
C ASP A 91 3.79 1.62 16.72
N LEU A 92 4.59 2.51 16.11
CA LEU A 92 6.04 2.31 15.94
C LEU A 92 6.84 2.84 17.14
N GLY A 93 6.29 3.77 17.91
CA GLY A 93 6.98 4.35 19.06
C GLY A 93 6.40 5.69 19.52
N LEU A 94 7.15 6.35 20.41
CA LEU A 94 6.71 7.60 21.04
C LEU A 94 6.40 8.67 19.98
N PHE A 95 5.24 9.32 20.13
CA PHE A 95 4.73 10.34 19.22
C PHE A 95 4.33 11.62 19.99
N PRO A 96 5.29 12.37 20.58
CA PRO A 96 4.99 13.38 21.60
C PRO A 96 4.59 14.72 20.97
N LEU A 97 3.45 14.76 20.28
CA LEU A 97 2.87 15.99 19.75
C LEU A 97 1.90 16.62 20.75
N GLY A 98 2.28 17.79 21.26
CA GLY A 98 1.43 18.58 22.17
C GLY A 98 0.10 18.97 21.52
N SER A 99 -0.95 19.04 22.33
CA SER A 99 -2.34 19.37 21.91
C SER A 99 -3.04 18.35 21.00
N CYS A 100 -2.38 17.27 20.60
CA CYS A 100 -2.97 16.27 19.70
C CYS A 100 -3.50 15.02 20.42
N THR A 101 -3.14 14.80 21.69
CA THR A 101 -3.49 13.59 22.47
C THR A 101 -3.23 12.30 21.66
N MET A 102 -2.03 12.23 21.08
CA MET A 102 -1.56 11.13 20.22
C MET A 102 -1.14 9.91 21.04
#